data_AF-A0A833J2V8-F1
#
_entry.id   AF-A0A833J2V8-F1
#
_cell.length_a   1.000
_cell.length_b   1.000
_cell.length_c   1.000
_cell.angle_alpha   90.00
_cell.angle_beta   90.00
_cell.angle_gamma   90.00
#
_symmetry.space_group_name_H-M   'P 1'
#
loop_
_entity.id
_entity.type
_entity.pdbx_description
1 polymer ?
#
loop_
_entity_poly.entity_id
_entity_poly.type
_entity_poly.pdbx_seq_one_letter_code
_entity_poly.pdbx_strand_id
1 'polypeptide(L)' 'MYGRRIDEWQQIVRDRLPAKHMDQVSMLKAEHGMDHGHANAIVAHVLSKEKA' A
#
# COMPACT_ATOMS: atom_id res chain seq x y z
N MET A 1 17.26 3.17 -14.12
CA MET A 1 16.90 3.66 -12.77
C MET A 1 15.40 3.42 -12.61
N TYR A 2 15.00 2.25 -12.08
CA TYR A 2 13.57 1.94 -11.93
C TYR A 2 13.28 1.73 -10.45
N GLY A 3 13.09 2.86 -9.74
CA GLY A 3 12.28 2.83 -8.54
C GLY A 3 10.91 2.27 -8.95
N ARG A 4 10.45 1.24 -8.24
CA ARG A 4 9.15 0.60 -8.50
C ARG A 4 8.08 1.70 -8.55
N ARG A 5 7.28 1.77 -9.63
CA ARG A 5 6.28 2.84 -9.81
C ARG A 5 5.24 2.78 -8.68
N ILE A 6 4.66 3.92 -8.32
CA ILE A 6 3.60 3.99 -7.29
C ILE A 6 2.46 3.01 -7.61
N ASP A 7 2.17 2.79 -8.90
CA ASP A 7 1.16 1.85 -9.38
C ASP A 7 1.39 0.40 -8.91
N GLU A 8 2.65 -0.05 -8.84
CA GLU A 8 3.00 -1.40 -8.38
C GLU A 8 2.70 -1.56 -6.89
N TRP A 9 2.98 -0.53 -6.09
CA TRP A 9 2.64 -0.53 -4.67
C TRP A 9 1.14 -0.49 -4.45
N GLN A 10 0.40 0.26 -5.27
CA GLN A 10 -1.05 0.24 -5.23
C GLN A 10 -1.60 -1.14 -5.56
N GLN A 11 -1.02 -1.84 -6.54
CA GLN A 11 -1.44 -3.20 -6.88
C GLN A 11 -1.24 -4.19 -5.73
N ILE A 12 -0.08 -4.15 -5.08
CA ILE A 12 0.20 -4.99 -3.90
C ILE A 12 -0.83 -4.77 -2.78
N VAL A 13 -1.25 -3.52 -2.56
CA VAL A 13 -2.30 -3.19 -1.58
C VAL A 13 -3.67 -3.71 -2.04
N ARG A 14 -4.03 -3.54 -3.32
CA ARG A 14 -5.29 -4.04 -3.89
C ARG A 14 -5.40 -5.56 -3.77
N ASP A 15 -4.31 -6.28 -4.04
CA ASP A 15 -4.26 -7.75 -3.94
C ASP A 15 -4.47 -8.25 -2.50
N ARG A 16 -4.28 -7.36 -1.51
CA ARG A 16 -4.50 -7.64 -0.08
C ARG A 16 -5.90 -7.26 0.40
N LEU A 17 -6.77 -6.70 -0.44
CA LEU A 17 -8.14 -6.34 -0.02
C LEU A 17 -8.97 -7.60 0.26
N PRO A 18 -9.94 -7.53 1.20
CA PRO A 18 -10.38 -6.37 1.97
C PRO A 18 -9.68 -6.21 3.34
N ALA A 19 -8.37 -6.53 3.44
CA ALA A 19 -7.63 -6.37 4.70
C ALA A 19 -7.69 -4.93 5.25
N LYS A 20 -7.55 -4.81 6.58
CA LYS A 20 -7.61 -3.50 7.25
C LYS A 20 -6.41 -2.63 6.85
N HIS A 21 -6.63 -1.32 6.85
CA HIS A 21 -5.61 -0.30 6.57
C HIS A 21 -4.29 -0.56 7.31
N MET A 22 -4.36 -0.78 8.63
CA MET A 22 -3.17 -0.98 9.45
C MET A 22 -2.44 -2.31 9.17
N ASP A 23 -3.16 -3.33 8.71
CA ASP A 23 -2.57 -4.61 8.34
C ASP A 23 -1.80 -4.46 7.02
N GLN A 24 -2.37 -3.73 6.06
CA GLN A 24 -1.72 -3.41 4.78
C GLN A 24 -0.48 -2.52 4.98
N VAL A 25 -0.55 -1.53 5.86
CA VAL A 25 0.61 -0.69 6.21
C VAL A 25 1.71 -1.53 6.87
N SER A 26 1.34 -2.43 7.79
CA SER A 26 2.31 -3.29 8.48
C SER A 26 2.97 -4.27 7.51
N MET A 27 2.21 -4.82 6.56
CA MET A 27 2.72 -5.68 5.50
C MET A 27 3.73 -4.94 4.61
N LEU A 28 3.42 -3.72 4.14
CA LEU A 28 4.36 -2.94 3.33
C LEU A 28 5.66 -2.62 4.07
N LYS A 29 5.57 -2.38 5.38
CA LYS A 29 6.75 -2.16 6.22
C LYS A 29 7.57 -3.44 6.39
N ALA A 30 6.91 -4.55 6.73
CA ALA A 30 7.58 -5.80 7.07
C ALA A 30 8.12 -6.55 5.85
N GLU A 31 7.34 -6.64 4.78
CA GLU A 31 7.67 -7.42 3.57
C GLU A 31 8.50 -6.61 2.57
N HIS A 32 8.31 -5.28 2.54
CA HIS A 32 8.88 -4.42 1.51
C HIS A 32 9.81 -3.32 2.03
N GLY A 33 10.02 -3.24 3.35
CA GLY A 33 10.92 -2.25 3.96
C GLY A 33 10.43 -0.80 3.76
N MET A 34 9.14 -0.60 3.49
CA MET A 34 8.60 0.73 3.22
C MET A 34 8.48 1.55 4.51
N ASP A 35 8.84 2.83 4.45
CA ASP A 35 8.64 3.74 5.57
C ASP A 35 7.15 3.96 5.87
N HIS A 36 6.85 4.27 7.14
CA HIS A 36 5.47 4.47 7.61
C HIS A 36 4.71 5.52 6.79
N GLY A 37 5.34 6.65 6.46
CA GLY A 37 4.70 7.72 5.69
C GLY A 37 4.30 7.28 4.27
N HIS A 38 5.21 6.61 3.56
CA HIS A 38 4.95 6.09 2.21
C HIS A 38 3.90 4.97 2.22
N ALA A 39 4.00 4.04 3.18
CA ALA A 39 3.03 2.95 3.31
C ALA A 39 1.63 3.49 3.61
N ASN A 40 1.51 4.44 4.53
CA ASN A 40 0.23 5.03 4.89
C ASN A 40 -0.40 5.78 3.71
N ALA A 41 0.39 6.56 2.98
CA ALA A 41 -0.10 7.32 1.82
C ALA A 41 -0.63 6.40 0.70
N ILE A 42 0.10 5.33 0.38
CA ILE A 42 -0.31 4.38 -0.66
C ILE A 42 -1.58 3.64 -0.24
N VAL A 43 -1.62 3.11 0.98
CA VAL A 43 -2.78 2.37 1.47
C VAL A 43 -4.02 3.26 1.54
N ALA A 44 -3.90 4.47 2.08
CA ALA A 44 -5.00 5.43 2.14
C ALA A 44 -5.52 5.80 0.73
N HIS A 45 -4.60 5.99 -0.23
CA HIS A 45 -4.98 6.30 -1.62
C HIS A 45 -5.77 5.15 -2.27
N VAL A 46 -5.31 3.89 -2.10
CA VAL A 46 -5.99 2.72 -2.65
C VAL A 46 -7.35 2.54 -1.98
N LEU A 47 -7.42 2.54 -0.64
CA LEU A 47 -8.69 2.38 0.07
C LEU A 47 -9.70 3.48 -0.26
N SER A 48 -9.24 4.72 -0.45
CA SER A 48 -10.10 5.83 -0.88
C SER A 48 -10.66 5.58 -2.28
N LYS A 49 -9.85 5.06 -3.22
CA LYS A 49 -10.28 4.72 -4.58
C LYS A 49 -11.26 3.56 -4.65
N GLU A 50 -11.07 2.50 -3.84
CA GLU A 50 -11.91 1.30 -3.86
C GLU A 50 -13.22 1.46 -3.06
N LYS A 51 -13.31 2.50 -2.22
CA LYS A 51 -14.54 2.85 -1.50
C LYS A 51 -15.50 3.73 -2.31
N ALA A 52 -15.05 4.27 -3.44
CA ALA A 52 -15.86 5.04 -4.39
C ALA A 52 -16.70 4.12 -5.27
#